data_AF-A0A4U7EWH9-F1
#
_entry.id   AF-A0A4U7EWH9-F1
#
_cell.length_a   1.000
_cell.length_b   1.000
_cell.length_c   1.000
_cell.angle_alpha   90.00
_cell.angle_beta   90.00
_cell.angle_gamma   90.00
#
_symmetry.space_group_name_H-M   'P 1'
#
loop_
_entity.id
_entity.type
_entity.pdbx_description
1 polymer ?
#
loop_
_entity_poly.entity_id
_entity_poly.type
_entity_poly.pdbx_seq_one_letter_code
_entity_poly.pdbx_strand_id
1 'polypeptide(L)'
;MFDERDRPDVFDYLNDNGIEGLETEPTHDSSVRELEDLLATYVIHREEDEIQDYEYRYITTVRIYTLIKKCGEIYQKQGERSRDEFLKDDEVTPEAAQEMADRVGRYTVGNNVMVIYTLGYELVKDLMGDLLLEILDEDIATEMGKRQLQNQIGKYQTRAQLLDHFDLIDNSYLSDIAHIRENRRDLVHDVERRFDLKMLESINDLWDIIHIVNHLYDALYGRPAYRFIEE
;
A
#
# COMPACT_ATOMS: atom_id res chain seq x y z
N MET A 1 -24.11 3.67 -1.15
CA MET A 1 -25.43 2.99 -1.23
C MET A 1 -25.18 1.72 -2.02
N PHE A 2 -25.06 0.55 -1.36
CA PHE A 2 -24.84 -0.73 -2.05
C PHE A 2 -26.20 -1.25 -2.53
N ASP A 3 -26.51 -0.98 -3.79
CA ASP A 3 -27.72 -1.48 -4.44
C ASP A 3 -27.57 -2.99 -4.75
N GLU A 4 -28.71 -3.67 -4.91
CA GLU A 4 -28.91 -5.12 -5.07
C GLU A 4 -27.75 -5.85 -5.78
N ARG A 5 -26.98 -6.68 -5.04
CA ARG A 5 -25.87 -7.46 -5.59
C ARG A 5 -26.34 -8.83 -6.06
N ASP A 6 -26.24 -9.09 -7.36
CA ASP A 6 -26.59 -10.39 -7.98
C ASP A 6 -25.51 -11.48 -7.82
N ARG A 7 -24.32 -11.16 -7.29
CA ARG A 7 -23.20 -12.11 -7.15
C ARG A 7 -22.39 -11.86 -5.86
N PRO A 8 -21.85 -12.92 -5.23
CA PRO A 8 -20.96 -12.78 -4.08
C PRO A 8 -19.70 -12.00 -4.47
N ASP A 9 -19.21 -11.12 -3.62
CA ASP A 9 -17.97 -10.37 -3.83
C ASP A 9 -16.76 -11.02 -3.11
N VAL A 10 -15.58 -10.39 -3.23
CA VAL A 10 -14.36 -10.83 -2.51
C VAL A 10 -14.58 -10.94 -0.99
N PHE A 11 -15.42 -10.10 -0.39
CA PHE A 11 -15.68 -10.15 1.05
C PHE A 11 -16.63 -11.28 1.42
N ASP A 12 -17.65 -11.54 0.60
CA ASP A 12 -18.50 -12.72 0.74
C ASP A 12 -17.67 -14.01 0.63
N TYR A 13 -16.74 -14.06 -0.33
CA TYR A 13 -15.82 -15.18 -0.49
C TYR A 13 -14.91 -15.39 0.72
N LEU A 14 -14.36 -14.32 1.29
CA LEU A 14 -13.52 -14.42 2.50
C LEU A 14 -14.34 -14.89 3.71
N ASN A 15 -15.54 -14.34 3.90
CA ASN A 15 -16.44 -14.72 4.98
C ASN A 15 -16.87 -16.19 4.89
N ASP A 16 -17.17 -16.69 3.68
CA ASP A 16 -17.50 -18.10 3.42
C ASP A 16 -16.33 -19.05 3.76
N ASN A 17 -15.10 -18.55 3.74
CA ASN A 17 -13.90 -19.27 4.12
C ASN A 17 -13.42 -18.96 5.55
N GLY A 18 -14.26 -18.31 6.37
CA GLY A 18 -13.99 -18.07 7.78
C GLY A 18 -12.98 -16.95 8.07
N ILE A 19 -12.67 -16.11 7.07
CA ILE A 19 -11.89 -14.89 7.27
C ILE A 19 -12.85 -13.70 7.21
N GLU A 20 -12.95 -12.95 8.31
CA GLU A 20 -13.59 -11.63 8.26
C GLU A 20 -12.69 -10.71 7.44
N GLY A 21 -12.99 -10.59 6.14
CA GLY A 21 -12.10 -10.05 5.11
C GLY A 21 -11.62 -8.60 5.32
N LEU A 22 -12.05 -7.92 6.38
CA LEU A 22 -11.60 -6.58 6.71
C LEU A 22 -10.50 -6.54 7.76
N GLU A 23 -10.22 -7.65 8.45
CA GLU A 23 -9.48 -7.62 9.71
C GLU A 23 -8.37 -8.68 9.75
N THR A 24 -7.16 -8.27 10.17
CA THR A 24 -6.16 -9.23 10.64
C THR A 24 -5.51 -8.73 11.93
N GLU A 25 -5.21 -9.66 12.84
CA GLU A 25 -4.37 -9.37 13.99
C GLU A 25 -2.92 -9.08 13.51
N PRO A 26 -2.29 -7.98 13.97
CA PRO A 26 -0.91 -7.62 13.60
C PRO A 26 0.13 -8.73 13.88
N THR A 27 -0.18 -9.65 14.79
CA THR A 27 0.75 -10.61 15.39
C THR A 27 0.62 -12.04 14.86
N HIS A 28 -0.42 -12.38 14.09
CA HIS A 28 -0.59 -13.74 13.56
C HIS A 28 -0.04 -13.88 12.13
N ASP A 29 1.15 -14.47 12.01
CA ASP A 29 1.81 -14.73 10.72
C ASP A 29 1.11 -15.79 9.86
N SER A 30 0.25 -16.62 10.45
CA SER A 30 -0.56 -17.61 9.74
C SER A 30 -1.76 -17.01 9.02
N SER A 31 -2.42 -16.00 9.57
CA SER A 31 -3.65 -15.41 9.00
C SER A 31 -3.38 -14.62 7.72
N VAL A 32 -2.22 -13.97 7.63
CA VAL A 32 -1.83 -13.17 6.46
C VAL A 32 -1.53 -14.05 5.24
N ARG A 33 -0.92 -15.23 5.42
CA ARG A 33 -0.67 -16.18 4.33
C ARG A 33 -1.94 -16.85 3.86
N GLU A 34 -2.80 -17.23 4.80
CA GLU A 34 -4.11 -17.79 4.50
C GLU A 34 -4.96 -16.81 3.68
N LEU A 35 -4.92 -15.53 4.04
CA LEU A 35 -5.54 -14.45 3.27
C LEU A 35 -4.95 -14.33 1.85
N GLU A 36 -3.62 -14.33 1.69
CA GLU A 36 -3.01 -14.30 0.34
C GLU A 36 -3.41 -15.50 -0.52
N ASP A 37 -3.43 -16.71 0.07
CA ASP A 37 -3.78 -17.94 -0.65
C ASP A 37 -5.26 -17.93 -1.08
N LEU A 38 -6.15 -17.42 -0.22
CA LEU A 38 -7.55 -17.26 -0.55
C LEU A 38 -7.77 -16.21 -1.63
N LEU A 39 -7.09 -15.06 -1.58
CA LEU A 39 -7.21 -14.05 -2.62
C LEU A 39 -6.62 -14.50 -3.97
N ALA A 40 -5.50 -15.23 -3.94
CA ALA A 40 -4.97 -15.86 -5.15
C ALA A 40 -5.98 -16.86 -5.74
N THR A 41 -6.61 -17.66 -4.87
CA THR A 41 -7.66 -18.60 -5.27
C THR A 41 -8.88 -17.89 -5.85
N TYR A 42 -9.32 -16.80 -5.22
CA TYR A 42 -10.41 -15.95 -5.71
C TYR A 42 -10.14 -15.45 -7.13
N VAL A 43 -8.95 -14.89 -7.36
CA VAL A 43 -8.54 -14.37 -8.67
C VAL A 43 -8.43 -15.47 -9.73
N ILE A 44 -7.96 -16.67 -9.37
CA ILE A 44 -7.84 -17.79 -10.33
C ILE A 44 -9.20 -18.31 -10.78
N HIS A 45 -10.20 -18.30 -9.90
CA HIS A 45 -11.52 -18.89 -10.16
C HIS A 45 -12.54 -17.89 -10.71
N ARG A 46 -12.18 -16.60 -10.80
CA ARG A 46 -12.98 -15.54 -11.42
C ARG A 46 -12.39 -15.21 -12.79
N GLU A 47 -13.25 -14.96 -13.77
CA GLU A 47 -12.78 -14.34 -15.02
C GLU A 47 -12.43 -12.86 -14.77
N GLU A 48 -11.48 -12.30 -15.50
CA GLU A 48 -10.96 -10.93 -15.28
C GLU A 48 -12.07 -9.86 -15.35
N ASP A 49 -13.07 -10.09 -16.19
CA ASP A 49 -14.26 -9.25 -16.37
C ASP A 49 -15.31 -9.42 -15.25
N GLU A 50 -15.14 -10.38 -14.35
CA GLU A 50 -16.03 -10.62 -13.21
C GLU A 50 -15.53 -10.02 -11.89
N ILE A 51 -14.30 -9.49 -11.87
CA ILE A 51 -13.71 -8.84 -10.70
C ILE A 51 -13.90 -7.34 -10.83
N GLN A 52 -14.61 -6.74 -9.88
CA GLN A 52 -14.89 -5.31 -9.89
C GLN A 52 -13.68 -4.49 -9.39
N ASP A 53 -13.61 -3.22 -9.77
CA ASP A 53 -12.47 -2.34 -9.44
C ASP A 53 -12.16 -2.27 -7.94
N TYR A 54 -13.19 -2.23 -7.08
CA TYR A 54 -12.98 -2.22 -5.63
C TYR A 54 -12.34 -3.52 -5.13
N GLU A 55 -12.63 -4.66 -5.77
CA GLU A 55 -12.06 -5.95 -5.40
C GLU A 55 -10.58 -6.01 -5.78
N TYR A 56 -10.22 -5.54 -6.98
CA TYR A 56 -8.82 -5.40 -7.38
C TYR A 56 -8.02 -4.49 -6.45
N ARG A 57 -8.62 -3.37 -6.03
CA ARG A 57 -8.00 -2.41 -5.09
C ARG A 57 -7.84 -3.01 -3.70
N TYR A 58 -8.84 -3.75 -3.23
CA TYR A 58 -8.74 -4.51 -1.99
C TYR A 58 -7.60 -5.54 -2.04
N ILE A 59 -7.56 -6.38 -3.08
CA ILE A 59 -6.50 -7.39 -3.27
C ILE A 59 -5.11 -6.73 -3.33
N THR A 60 -4.99 -5.60 -4.04
CA THR A 60 -3.74 -4.83 -4.14
C THR A 60 -3.33 -4.26 -2.79
N THR A 61 -4.28 -3.79 -1.98
CA THR A 61 -4.01 -3.28 -0.63
C THR A 61 -3.45 -4.39 0.26
N VAL A 62 -4.09 -5.56 0.27
CA VAL A 62 -3.60 -6.73 1.01
C VAL A 62 -2.19 -7.12 0.55
N ARG A 63 -1.92 -7.05 -0.76
CA ARG A 63 -0.58 -7.34 -1.30
C ARG A 63 0.48 -6.33 -0.86
N ILE A 64 0.14 -5.04 -0.79
CA ILE A 64 1.06 -4.01 -0.27
C ILE A 64 1.33 -4.30 1.21
N TYR A 65 0.29 -4.61 1.98
CA TYR A 65 0.39 -4.98 3.40
C TYR A 65 1.35 -6.16 3.62
N THR A 66 1.17 -7.26 2.88
CA THR A 66 2.02 -8.45 3.04
C THR A 66 3.48 -8.18 2.68
N LEU A 67 3.72 -7.36 1.65
CA LEU A 67 5.06 -6.92 1.28
C LEU A 67 5.72 -6.08 2.37
N ILE A 68 4.99 -5.16 3.01
CA ILE A 68 5.51 -4.35 4.13
C ILE A 68 5.92 -5.25 5.29
N LYS A 69 5.04 -6.18 5.70
CA LYS A 69 5.34 -7.10 6.80
C LYS A 69 6.57 -7.95 6.51
N LYS A 70 6.61 -8.58 5.33
CA LYS A 70 7.75 -9.39 4.89
C LYS A 70 9.04 -8.57 4.77
N CYS A 71 8.93 -7.30 4.35
CA CYS A 71 10.05 -6.38 4.30
C CYS A 71 10.62 -6.12 5.70
N GLY A 72 9.77 -5.86 6.69
CA GLY A 72 10.17 -5.72 8.10
C GLY A 72 10.85 -6.97 8.66
N GLU A 73 10.29 -8.16 8.41
CA GLU A 73 10.87 -9.42 8.86
C GLU A 73 12.25 -9.70 8.25
N ILE A 74 12.40 -9.47 6.94
CA ILE A 74 13.68 -9.65 6.24
C ILE A 74 14.69 -8.64 6.78
N TYR A 75 14.28 -7.38 6.96
CA TYR A 75 15.12 -6.33 7.51
C TYR A 75 15.68 -6.72 8.89
N GLN A 76 14.79 -7.08 9.81
CA GLN A 76 15.17 -7.44 11.18
C GLN A 76 16.05 -8.69 11.20
N LYS A 77 15.65 -9.76 10.51
CA LYS A 77 16.39 -11.02 10.49
C LYS A 77 17.80 -10.87 9.93
N GLN A 78 17.95 -10.08 8.86
CA GLN A 78 19.28 -9.86 8.26
C GLN A 78 20.11 -8.89 9.08
N GLY A 79 19.51 -7.84 9.64
CA GLY A 79 20.17 -6.93 10.56
C GLY A 79 20.71 -7.67 11.80
N GLU A 80 19.88 -8.44 12.48
CA GLU A 80 20.30 -9.24 13.65
C GLU A 80 21.42 -10.21 13.30
N ARG A 81 21.25 -10.97 12.21
CA ARG A 81 22.29 -11.91 11.75
C ARG A 81 23.60 -11.20 11.45
N SER A 82 23.57 -10.08 10.74
CA SER A 82 24.77 -9.32 10.39
C SER A 82 25.44 -8.72 11.63
N ARG A 83 24.66 -8.16 12.56
CA ARG A 83 25.17 -7.63 13.82
C ARG A 83 25.90 -8.73 14.61
N ASP A 84 25.27 -9.89 14.75
CA ASP A 84 25.83 -11.01 15.50
C ASP A 84 27.09 -11.58 14.84
N GLU A 85 27.23 -11.50 13.51
CA GLU A 85 28.49 -11.82 12.82
C GLU A 85 29.57 -10.75 13.04
N PHE A 86 29.24 -9.46 12.98
CA PHE A 86 30.21 -8.38 13.23
C PHE A 86 30.74 -8.37 14.66
N LEU A 87 29.89 -8.71 15.64
CA LEU A 87 30.30 -8.81 17.05
C LEU A 87 31.26 -9.98 17.35
N LYS A 88 31.48 -10.89 16.40
CA LYS A 88 32.52 -11.94 16.54
C LYS A 88 33.93 -11.41 16.27
N ASP A 89 34.04 -10.22 15.68
CA ASP A 89 35.30 -9.52 15.46
C ASP A 89 35.57 -8.60 16.64
N ASP A 90 36.59 -8.93 17.44
CA ASP A 90 36.98 -8.18 18.65
C ASP A 90 37.44 -6.73 18.33
N GLU A 91 37.71 -6.40 17.06
CA GLU A 91 38.05 -5.04 16.62
C GLU A 91 36.81 -4.15 16.38
N VAL A 92 35.60 -4.72 16.33
CA VAL A 92 34.36 -3.99 16.03
C VAL A 92 33.59 -3.69 17.31
N THR A 93 33.28 -2.41 17.55
CA THR A 93 32.46 -2.02 18.71
C THR A 93 30.98 -2.37 18.48
N PRO A 94 30.17 -2.58 19.54
CA PRO A 94 28.75 -2.84 19.40
C PRO A 94 27.97 -1.79 18.61
N GLU A 95 28.31 -0.51 18.77
CA GLU A 95 27.69 0.58 18.01
C GLU A 95 28.03 0.50 16.52
N ALA A 96 29.29 0.21 16.18
CA ALA A 96 29.71 0.03 14.80
C ALA A 96 29.06 -1.21 14.17
N ALA A 97 28.96 -2.32 14.91
CA ALA A 97 28.26 -3.52 14.48
C ALA A 97 26.77 -3.24 14.18
N GLN A 98 26.10 -2.45 15.02
CA GLN A 98 24.71 -2.05 14.83
C GLN A 98 24.54 -1.17 13.58
N GLU A 99 25.42 -0.20 13.34
CA GLU A 99 25.36 0.66 12.15
C GLU A 99 25.62 -0.15 10.87
N MET A 100 26.60 -1.06 10.87
CA MET A 100 26.87 -1.93 9.72
C MET A 100 25.70 -2.88 9.45
N ALA A 101 25.11 -3.45 10.50
CA ALA A 101 23.93 -4.30 10.40
C ALA A 101 22.71 -3.57 9.82
N ASP A 102 22.46 -2.33 10.26
CA ASP A 102 21.40 -1.47 9.73
C ASP A 102 21.57 -1.27 8.21
N ARG A 103 22.79 -0.95 7.77
CA ARG A 103 23.12 -0.81 6.33
C ARG A 103 22.88 -2.10 5.55
N VAL A 104 23.26 -3.26 6.09
CA VAL A 104 23.01 -4.55 5.43
C VAL A 104 21.50 -4.85 5.35
N GLY A 105 20.75 -4.55 6.42
CA GLY A 105 19.30 -4.64 6.44
C GLY A 105 18.67 -3.81 5.32
N ARG A 106 19.01 -2.51 5.25
CA ARG A 106 18.52 -1.58 4.22
C ARG A 106 18.86 -2.05 2.81
N TYR A 107 20.12 -2.43 2.58
CA TYR A 107 20.57 -2.95 1.29
C TYR A 107 19.76 -4.17 0.84
N THR A 108 19.43 -5.06 1.78
CA THR A 108 18.70 -6.30 1.49
C THR A 108 17.25 -6.04 1.10
N VAL A 109 16.60 -5.05 1.71
CA VAL A 109 15.18 -4.79 1.49
C VAL A 109 14.88 -3.70 0.46
N GLY A 110 15.88 -2.98 -0.02
CA GLY A 110 15.73 -1.86 -0.96
C GLY A 110 14.82 -2.12 -2.16
N ASN A 111 14.94 -3.29 -2.80
CA ASN A 111 14.06 -3.64 -3.92
C ASN A 111 12.61 -3.88 -3.49
N ASN A 112 12.38 -4.46 -2.30
CA ASN A 112 11.02 -4.62 -1.76
C ASN A 112 10.40 -3.25 -1.47
N VAL A 113 11.17 -2.35 -0.84
CA VAL A 113 10.74 -0.97 -0.57
C VAL A 113 10.36 -0.23 -1.85
N MET A 114 11.16 -0.34 -2.91
CA MET A 114 10.83 0.24 -4.22
C MET A 114 9.51 -0.33 -4.79
N VAL A 115 9.30 -1.64 -4.70
CA VAL A 115 8.06 -2.29 -5.18
C VAL A 115 6.85 -1.80 -4.38
N ILE A 116 6.97 -1.74 -3.05
CA ILE A 116 5.92 -1.24 -2.14
C ILE A 116 5.52 0.19 -2.51
N TYR A 117 6.49 1.10 -2.62
CA TYR A 117 6.22 2.50 -3.02
C TYR A 117 5.65 2.61 -4.43
N THR A 118 6.02 1.71 -5.35
CA THR A 118 5.49 1.72 -6.71
C THR A 118 4.03 1.28 -6.74
N LEU A 119 3.70 0.18 -6.05
CA LEU A 119 2.32 -0.31 -5.95
C LEU A 119 1.43 0.70 -5.21
N GLY A 120 1.91 1.22 -4.08
CA GLY A 120 1.21 2.25 -3.31
C GLY A 120 0.95 3.51 -4.12
N TYR A 121 1.95 4.01 -4.85
CA TYR A 121 1.79 5.18 -5.71
C TYR A 121 0.73 4.98 -6.81
N GLU A 122 0.76 3.85 -7.53
CA GLU A 122 -0.23 3.63 -8.59
C GLU A 122 -1.64 3.44 -8.01
N LEU A 123 -1.78 2.72 -6.89
CA LEU A 123 -3.07 2.55 -6.22
C LEU A 123 -3.64 3.89 -5.73
N VAL A 124 -2.84 4.70 -5.03
CA VAL A 124 -3.26 6.03 -4.55
C VAL A 124 -3.60 6.95 -5.73
N LYS A 125 -2.82 6.89 -6.82
CA LYS A 125 -3.10 7.66 -8.03
C LYS A 125 -4.45 7.32 -8.62
N ASP A 126 -4.80 6.05 -8.66
CA ASP A 126 -6.04 5.56 -9.28
C ASP A 126 -7.24 5.86 -8.38
N LEU A 127 -7.15 5.63 -7.06
CA LEU A 127 -8.18 6.02 -6.08
C LEU A 127 -8.47 7.54 -6.13
N MET A 128 -7.43 8.38 -6.12
CA MET A 128 -7.62 9.83 -6.29
C MET A 128 -8.24 10.19 -7.64
N GLY A 129 -7.92 9.43 -8.69
CA GLY A 129 -8.50 9.62 -10.01
C GLY A 129 -10.01 9.45 -9.99
N ASP A 130 -10.49 8.43 -9.29
CA ASP A 130 -11.93 8.13 -9.23
C ASP A 130 -12.69 9.06 -8.29
N LEU A 131 -12.09 9.47 -7.16
CA LEU A 131 -12.72 10.48 -6.29
C LEU A 131 -12.94 11.80 -7.05
N LEU A 132 -12.02 12.15 -7.95
CA LEU A 132 -12.21 13.31 -8.83
C LEU A 132 -13.35 13.12 -9.83
N LEU A 133 -13.70 11.88 -10.20
CA LEU A 133 -14.87 11.62 -11.01
C LEU A 133 -16.17 11.78 -10.25
N GLU A 134 -16.19 11.50 -8.95
CA GLU A 134 -17.37 11.74 -8.12
C GLU A 134 -17.71 13.24 -8.02
N ILE A 135 -16.69 14.11 -8.12
CA ILE A 135 -16.88 15.56 -8.19
C ILE A 135 -17.51 15.99 -9.52
N LEU A 136 -17.31 15.22 -10.60
CA LEU A 136 -17.85 15.53 -11.92
C LEU A 136 -19.26 14.96 -12.03
N ASP A 137 -20.25 15.88 -12.08
CA ASP A 137 -21.66 15.57 -12.25
C ASP A 137 -21.89 14.53 -13.37
N GLU A 138 -22.57 13.43 -13.02
CA GLU A 138 -22.87 12.32 -13.93
C GLU A 138 -23.67 12.78 -15.15
N ASP A 139 -24.44 13.86 -15.00
CA ASP A 139 -25.23 14.46 -16.07
C ASP A 139 -24.41 15.31 -17.05
N ILE A 140 -23.15 15.63 -16.72
CA ILE A 140 -22.30 16.55 -17.49
C ILE A 140 -21.21 15.80 -18.28
N ALA A 141 -20.66 14.71 -17.74
CA ALA A 141 -19.50 14.03 -18.32
C ALA A 141 -19.79 12.58 -18.72
N THR A 142 -19.71 12.29 -20.03
CA THR A 142 -19.66 10.90 -20.53
C THR A 142 -18.47 10.14 -19.93
N GLU A 143 -18.54 8.81 -19.82
CA GLU A 143 -17.42 7.96 -19.35
C GLU A 143 -16.08 8.26 -20.02
N MET A 144 -16.10 8.51 -21.34
CA MET A 144 -14.89 8.88 -22.07
C MET A 144 -14.39 10.29 -21.70
N GLY A 145 -15.29 11.23 -21.45
CA GLY A 145 -14.98 12.57 -20.95
C GLY A 145 -14.41 12.55 -19.52
N LYS A 146 -14.98 11.72 -18.64
CA LYS A 146 -14.48 11.44 -17.28
C LYS A 146 -13.04 10.92 -17.32
N ARG A 147 -12.77 9.86 -18.09
CA ARG A 147 -11.41 9.32 -18.28
C ARG A 147 -10.44 10.34 -18.88
N GLN A 148 -10.91 11.18 -19.81
CA GLN A 148 -10.07 12.21 -20.42
C GLN A 148 -9.75 13.35 -19.44
N LEU A 149 -10.70 13.72 -18.57
CA LEU A 149 -10.48 14.65 -17.46
C LEU A 149 -9.51 14.08 -16.42
N GLN A 150 -9.64 12.82 -16.02
CA GLN A 150 -8.64 12.16 -15.16
C GLN A 150 -7.23 12.23 -15.77
N ASN A 151 -7.12 11.98 -17.07
CA ASN A 151 -5.85 12.07 -17.78
C ASN A 151 -5.32 13.51 -17.91
N GLN A 152 -6.21 14.52 -18.00
CA GLN A 152 -5.84 15.94 -18.07
C GLN A 152 -5.56 16.58 -16.71
N ILE A 153 -6.14 16.08 -15.63
CA ILE A 153 -5.65 16.27 -14.25
C ILE A 153 -4.42 15.36 -14.08
N GLY A 154 -3.46 15.56 -14.97
CA GLY A 154 -2.36 14.65 -15.28
C GLY A 154 -1.19 14.72 -14.29
N LYS A 155 -1.41 15.32 -13.11
CA LYS A 155 -0.39 15.47 -12.08
C LYS A 155 -0.93 14.99 -10.74
N TYR A 156 -0.26 13.98 -10.20
CA TYR A 156 -0.55 13.36 -8.90
C TYR A 156 -0.77 14.40 -7.78
N GLN A 157 0.09 15.43 -7.69
CA GLN A 157 -0.07 16.51 -6.70
C GLN A 157 -1.34 17.34 -6.92
N THR A 158 -1.66 17.63 -8.17
CA THR A 158 -2.83 18.44 -8.53
C THR A 158 -4.12 17.68 -8.20
N ARG A 159 -4.11 16.34 -8.29
CA ARG A 159 -5.24 15.53 -7.86
C ARG A 159 -5.50 15.68 -6.35
N ALA A 160 -4.46 15.48 -5.54
CA ALA A 160 -4.58 15.61 -4.08
C ALA A 160 -5.07 17.02 -3.65
N GLN A 161 -4.51 18.08 -4.24
CA GLN A 161 -4.91 19.46 -3.95
C GLN A 161 -6.36 19.76 -4.33
N LEU A 162 -6.85 19.19 -5.44
CA LEU A 162 -8.25 19.34 -5.83
C LEU A 162 -9.16 18.60 -4.84
N LEU A 163 -8.80 17.38 -4.44
CA LEU A 163 -9.58 16.61 -3.46
C LEU A 163 -9.68 17.31 -2.10
N ASP A 164 -8.59 17.89 -1.60
CA ASP A 164 -8.59 18.73 -0.38
C ASP A 164 -9.50 19.95 -0.55
N HIS A 165 -9.47 20.61 -1.71
CA HIS A 165 -10.32 21.77 -1.99
C HIS A 165 -11.82 21.45 -2.01
N PHE A 166 -12.19 20.19 -2.29
CA PHE A 166 -13.57 19.70 -2.28
C PHE A 166 -13.93 18.96 -1.00
N ASP A 167 -13.11 19.05 0.05
CA ASP A 167 -13.31 18.40 1.35
C ASP A 167 -13.45 16.85 1.26
N LEU A 168 -12.85 16.22 0.24
CA LEU A 168 -12.86 14.76 0.06
C LEU A 168 -11.69 14.06 0.74
N ILE A 169 -10.61 14.80 1.01
CA ILE A 169 -9.48 14.33 1.83
C ILE A 169 -9.06 15.43 2.79
N ASP A 170 -8.58 15.04 3.97
CA ASP A 170 -8.01 16.01 4.91
C ASP A 170 -6.65 16.53 4.43
N ASN A 171 -6.38 17.80 4.74
CA ASN A 171 -5.11 18.45 4.42
C ASN A 171 -3.89 17.71 4.96
N SER A 172 -4.05 17.01 6.10
CA SER A 172 -2.99 16.19 6.69
C SER A 172 -2.43 15.15 5.72
N TYR A 173 -3.27 14.60 4.84
CA TYR A 173 -2.85 13.59 3.86
C TYR A 173 -2.09 14.17 2.67
N LEU A 174 -2.10 15.49 2.46
CA LEU A 174 -1.39 16.11 1.32
C LEU A 174 0.12 15.88 1.40
N SER A 175 0.69 15.97 2.61
CA SER A 175 2.11 15.73 2.83
C SER A 175 2.46 14.27 2.59
N ASP A 176 1.67 13.35 3.12
CA ASP A 176 1.91 11.90 3.02
C ASP A 176 1.78 11.42 1.57
N ILE A 177 0.77 11.93 0.85
CA ILE A 177 0.60 11.65 -0.59
C ILE A 177 1.82 12.18 -1.36
N ALA A 178 2.28 13.41 -1.09
CA ALA A 178 3.48 13.95 -1.71
C ALA A 178 4.72 13.09 -1.41
N HIS A 179 4.88 12.65 -0.17
CA HIS A 179 5.97 11.77 0.26
C HIS A 179 5.99 10.45 -0.53
N ILE A 180 4.84 9.78 -0.73
CA ILE A 180 4.78 8.55 -1.54
C ILE A 180 5.35 8.79 -2.95
N ARG A 181 4.95 9.90 -3.58
CA ARG A 181 5.42 10.25 -4.92
C ARG A 181 6.92 10.54 -4.95
N GLU A 182 7.42 11.32 -3.99
CA GLU A 182 8.81 11.71 -3.90
C GLU A 182 9.71 10.50 -3.63
N ASN A 183 9.36 9.69 -2.63
CA ASN A 183 10.08 8.47 -2.28
C ASN A 183 10.09 7.48 -3.44
N ARG A 184 8.95 7.24 -4.11
CA ARG A 184 8.91 6.40 -5.31
C ARG A 184 9.82 6.94 -6.41
N ARG A 185 9.74 8.23 -6.72
CA ARG A 185 10.59 8.85 -7.76
C ARG A 185 12.06 8.62 -7.44
N ASP A 186 12.47 8.88 -6.21
CA ASP A 186 13.86 8.75 -5.80
C ASP A 186 14.30 7.27 -5.83
N LEU A 187 13.50 6.32 -5.35
CA LEU A 187 13.81 4.88 -5.39
C LEU A 187 13.89 4.29 -6.81
N VAL A 188 13.10 4.82 -7.74
CA VAL A 188 13.07 4.37 -9.14
C VAL A 188 14.22 4.96 -9.94
N HIS A 189 14.54 6.24 -9.72
CA HIS A 189 15.52 6.97 -10.53
C HIS A 189 16.92 7.05 -9.92
N ASP A 190 17.06 6.78 -8.62
CA ASP A 190 18.33 6.78 -7.90
C ASP A 190 18.59 5.40 -7.27
N VAL A 191 19.59 4.72 -7.84
CA VAL A 191 19.99 3.37 -7.39
C VAL A 191 20.63 3.43 -6.00
N GLU A 192 21.37 4.49 -5.67
CA GLU A 192 22.02 4.62 -4.35
C GLU A 192 20.97 4.79 -3.25
N ARG A 193 19.96 5.61 -3.51
CA ARG A 193 18.81 5.81 -2.62
C ARG A 193 18.08 4.51 -2.30
N ARG A 194 17.99 3.59 -3.26
CA ARG A 194 17.39 2.27 -3.05
C ARG A 194 18.14 1.44 -2.01
N PHE A 195 19.46 1.61 -1.90
CA PHE A 195 20.28 0.78 -1.05
C PHE A 195 20.65 1.43 0.28
N ASP A 196 20.66 2.77 0.35
CA ASP A 196 20.88 3.49 1.61
C ASP A 196 19.58 3.75 2.39
N LEU A 197 18.43 3.76 1.70
CA LEU A 197 17.09 4.01 2.22
C LEU A 197 17.00 5.16 3.23
N LYS A 198 17.84 6.20 3.10
CA LYS A 198 17.91 7.27 4.10
C LYS A 198 16.67 8.16 4.16
N MET A 199 15.78 8.03 3.17
CA MET A 199 14.47 8.70 3.19
C MET A 199 13.50 8.07 4.21
N LEU A 200 13.80 6.86 4.70
CA LEU A 200 13.03 6.19 5.75
C LEU A 200 13.77 6.31 7.07
N GLU A 201 13.13 6.91 8.07
CA GLU A 201 13.61 6.86 9.44
C GLU A 201 13.47 5.43 9.97
N SER A 202 12.37 4.77 9.61
CA SER A 202 12.07 3.37 9.94
C SER A 202 11.42 2.63 8.77
N ILE A 203 11.56 1.30 8.74
CA ILE A 203 10.76 0.44 7.85
C ILE A 203 9.26 0.56 8.16
N ASN A 204 8.90 0.98 9.38
CA ASN A 204 7.51 1.22 9.77
C ASN A 204 6.89 2.40 9.01
N ASP A 205 7.67 3.33 8.46
CA ASP A 205 7.16 4.47 7.68
C ASP A 205 6.43 4.00 6.40
N LEU A 206 6.63 2.74 6.00
CA LEU A 206 5.88 2.14 4.89
C LEU A 206 4.38 1.97 5.21
N TRP A 207 4.00 1.92 6.49
CA TRP A 207 2.61 1.78 6.90
C TRP A 207 1.74 2.98 6.52
N ASP A 208 2.33 4.16 6.34
CA ASP A 208 1.65 5.38 5.88
C ASP A 208 0.93 5.15 4.53
N ILE A 209 1.49 4.28 3.68
CA ILE A 209 0.85 3.89 2.41
C ILE A 209 -0.51 3.23 2.68
N ILE A 210 -0.60 2.32 3.65
CA ILE A 210 -1.84 1.63 4.00
C ILE A 210 -2.84 2.61 4.61
N HIS A 211 -2.39 3.53 5.45
CA HIS A 211 -3.25 4.56 6.04
C HIS A 211 -3.90 5.45 4.97
N ILE A 212 -3.13 5.92 3.99
CA ILE A 212 -3.66 6.72 2.88
C ILE A 212 -4.61 5.91 2.01
N VAL A 213 -4.21 4.69 1.63
CA VAL A 213 -5.05 3.82 0.80
C VAL A 213 -6.39 3.55 1.47
N ASN A 214 -6.40 3.28 2.78
CA ASN A 214 -7.63 3.07 3.53
C ASN A 214 -8.53 4.30 3.53
N HIS A 215 -7.98 5.49 3.73
CA HIS A 215 -8.74 6.73 3.72
C HIS A 215 -9.40 6.97 2.35
N LEU A 216 -8.64 6.86 1.26
CA LEU A 216 -9.14 7.07 -0.10
C LEU A 216 -10.15 5.98 -0.52
N TYR A 217 -9.91 4.73 -0.12
CA TYR A 217 -10.80 3.62 -0.41
C TYR A 217 -12.12 3.75 0.37
N ASP A 218 -12.08 4.20 1.63
CA ASP A 218 -13.27 4.48 2.45
C ASP A 218 -14.09 5.63 1.86
N ALA A 219 -13.43 6.69 1.39
CA ALA A 219 -14.10 7.80 0.71
C ALA A 219 -14.89 7.34 -0.53
N LEU A 220 -14.34 6.43 -1.34
CA LEU A 220 -14.99 5.90 -2.55
C LEU A 220 -16.07 4.86 -2.28
N TYR A 221 -15.81 3.95 -1.33
CA TYR A 221 -16.58 2.71 -1.19
C TYR A 221 -17.34 2.60 0.13
N GLY A 222 -17.22 3.60 1.01
CA GLY A 222 -17.89 3.66 2.32
C GLY A 222 -17.43 2.60 3.32
N ARG A 223 -16.28 1.97 3.06
CA ARG A 223 -15.57 1.09 3.98
C ARG A 223 -14.08 1.15 3.67
N PRO A 224 -13.17 0.95 4.64
CA PRO A 224 -11.74 0.87 4.34
C PRO A 224 -11.38 -0.42 3.60
N ALA A 225 -10.23 -0.39 2.93
CA ALA A 225 -9.69 -1.55 2.24
C ALA A 225 -9.19 -2.61 3.23
N TYR A 226 -8.58 -2.20 4.35
CA TYR A 226 -7.94 -3.12 5.28
C TYR A 226 -7.86 -2.52 6.69
N ARG A 227 -8.30 -3.22 7.73
CA ARG A 227 -8.19 -2.76 9.13
C ARG A 227 -7.26 -3.68 9.93
N PHE A 228 -6.54 -3.06 10.84
CA PHE A 228 -5.96 -3.77 11.98
C PHE A 228 -7.07 -4.00 12.99
N ILE A 229 -7.11 -5.19 13.60
CA ILE A 229 -7.87 -5.38 14.83
C ILE A 229 -7.14 -4.55 15.90
N GLU A 230 -7.78 -3.51 16.44
CA GLU A 230 -7.27 -2.85 17.65
C GLU A 230 -7.36 -3.84 18.81
N GLU A 231 -6.25 -4.05 19.55
CA GLU A 231 -6.25 -4.82 20.81
C GLU A 231 -7.12 -4.16 21.89
#